data_AF-A0ABD0PKZ7-F1
#
_entry.id   AF-A0ABD0PKZ7-F1
#
_cell.length_a   1.000
_cell.length_b   1.000
_cell.length_c   1.000
_cell.angle_alpha   90.00
_cell.angle_beta   90.00
_cell.angle_gamma   90.00
#
_symmetry.space_group_name_H-M   'P 1'
#
loop_
_entity.id
_entity.type
_entity.pdbx_description
1 polymer ?
#
loop_
_entity_poly.entity_id
_entity_poly.type
_entity_poly.pdbx_seq_one_letter_code
_entity_poly.pdbx_strand_id
1 'polypeptide(L)' 'FAAGHCYEPFVKYGNFTTTDSTYAVGTVVEFTCDPGYTLEQGSVIIECMDPSNPQWNETEPACR' A
#
# COMPACT_ATOMS: atom_id res chain seq x y z
N PHE A 1 5.31 10.37 15.48
CA PHE A 1 4.27 9.82 14.59
C PHE A 1 3.36 10.97 14.20
N ALA A 2 3.29 11.31 12.92
CA ALA A 2 2.33 12.31 12.46
C ALA A 2 0.93 11.69 12.55
N ALA A 3 0.02 12.31 13.29
CA ALA A 3 -1.37 11.86 13.34
C ALA A 3 -1.99 12.01 11.94
N GLY A 4 -2.79 11.03 11.51
CA GLY A 4 -3.46 11.09 10.20
C GLY A 4 -2.73 10.40 9.04
N HIS A 5 -1.67 9.64 9.29
CA HIS A 5 -0.88 8.94 8.26
C HIS A 5 -0.82 7.44 8.49
N CYS A 6 -0.96 6.67 7.42
CA CYS A 6 -0.70 5.24 7.41
C CYS A 6 0.80 4.94 7.41
N TYR A 7 1.17 3.68 7.66
CA TYR A 7 2.55 3.24 7.56
C TYR A 7 3.00 3.17 6.09
N GLU A 8 4.31 3.30 5.86
CA GLU A 8 4.89 3.14 4.53
C GLU A 8 4.74 1.68 4.06
N PRO A 9 4.05 1.44 2.92
CA PRO A 9 3.79 0.09 2.44
C PRO A 9 5.05 -0.61 1.95
N PHE A 10 5.05 -1.93 2.01
CA PHE A 10 6.15 -2.75 1.52
C PHE A 10 5.67 -3.92 0.65
N VAL A 11 6.32 -4.11 -0.49
CA VAL A 11 6.14 -5.28 -1.36
C VAL A 11 7.50 -5.91 -1.67
N LYS A 12 7.58 -7.23 -1.56
CA LYS A 12 8.78 -7.99 -1.92
C LYS A 12 8.66 -8.46 -3.37
N TYR A 13 9.71 -8.30 -4.16
CA TYR A 13 9.74 -8.67 -5.59
C TYR A 13 8.67 -7.93 -6.42
N GLY A 14 8.50 -6.65 -6.09
CA GLY A 14 7.59 -5.75 -6.76
C GLY A 14 7.95 -4.32 -6.45
N ASN A 15 7.20 -3.42 -7.07
CA ASN A 15 7.26 -1.99 -6.89
C ASN A 15 5.87 -1.44 -6.60
N PHE A 16 5.79 -0.20 -6.12
CA PHE A 16 4.51 0.49 -5.95
C PHE A 16 4.61 1.95 -6.34
N THR A 17 3.46 2.54 -6.66
CA THR A 17 3.29 3.97 -6.84
C THR A 17 2.29 4.48 -5.82
N THR A 18 2.43 5.74 -5.39
CA THR A 18 1.55 6.37 -4.41
C THR A 18 1.06 7.70 -4.94
N THR A 19 -0.19 8.06 -4.62
CA THR A 19 -0.73 9.39 -4.92
C THR A 19 -0.15 10.48 -4.01
N ASP A 20 0.34 10.11 -2.82
CA ASP A 20 0.95 11.02 -1.84
C ASP A 20 2.03 10.28 -1.04
N SER A 21 3.27 10.76 -1.10
CA SER A 21 4.41 10.17 -0.38
C SER A 21 4.37 10.37 1.13
N THR A 22 3.43 11.18 1.64
CA THR A 22 3.21 11.31 3.08
C THR A 22 2.26 10.25 3.63
N TYR A 23 1.55 9.50 2.76
CA TYR A 23 0.59 8.46 3.16
C TYR A 23 -0.52 8.97 4.10
N ALA A 24 -0.98 10.20 3.90
CA ALA A 24 -2.12 10.75 4.62
C ALA A 24 -3.43 9.99 4.30
N VAL A 25 -4.45 10.10 5.16
CA VAL A 25 -5.77 9.52 4.89
C VAL A 25 -6.31 9.98 3.53
N GLY A 26 -6.80 9.03 2.72
CA GLY A 26 -7.19 9.19 1.32
C GLY A 26 -6.07 8.90 0.31
N THR A 27 -4.84 8.63 0.76
CA THR A 27 -3.76 8.17 -0.12
C THR A 27 -4.09 6.81 -0.71
N VAL A 28 -3.84 6.64 -2.01
CA VAL A 28 -3.96 5.35 -2.70
C VAL A 28 -2.58 4.89 -3.14
N VAL A 29 -2.31 3.60 -2.94
CA VAL A 29 -1.08 2.92 -3.34
C VAL A 29 -1.43 1.80 -4.31
N GLU A 30 -0.74 1.77 -5.45
CA GLU A 30 -0.89 0.73 -6.48
C GLU A 30 0.42 -0.06 -6.60
N PHE A 31 0.33 -1.37 -6.44
CA PHE A 31 1.44 -2.32 -6.48
C PHE A 31 1.55 -3.00 -7.84
N THR A 32 2.78 -3.37 -8.19
CA THR A 32 3.10 -4.13 -9.40
C THR A 32 4.20 -5.14 -9.07
N CYS A 33 4.01 -6.41 -9.42
CA CYS A 33 5.06 -7.42 -9.26
C CYS A 33 6.15 -7.25 -10.32
N ASP A 34 7.39 -7.54 -9.96
CA ASP A 34 8.53 -7.48 -10.88
C ASP A 34 8.39 -8.54 -11.98
N PRO A 35 9.03 -8.35 -13.17
CA PRO A 35 8.98 -9.35 -14.24
C PRO A 35 9.44 -10.74 -13.77
N GLY A 36 8.58 -11.73 -13.97
CA GLY A 36 8.82 -13.12 -13.55
C GLY A 36 8.20 -13.50 -12.20
N TYR A 37 7.60 -12.54 -11.50
CA TYR A 37 6.82 -12.76 -10.27
C TYR A 37 5.32 -12.56 -10.53
N THR A 38 4.49 -13.32 -9.85
CA THR A 38 3.02 -13.20 -9.92
C THR A 38 2.41 -12.85 -8.57
N LEU A 39 1.28 -12.14 -8.60
CA LEU A 39 0.52 -11.84 -7.38
C LEU A 39 -0.16 -13.11 -6.88
N GLU A 40 0.20 -13.52 -5.68
CA GLU A 40 -0.34 -14.72 -5.04
C GLU A 40 -1.44 -14.40 -4.02
N GLN A 41 -1.34 -13.25 -3.35
CA GLN A 41 -2.22 -12.82 -2.23
C GLN A 41 -2.23 -11.30 -2.11
N GLY A 42 -3.26 -10.78 -1.43
CA GLY A 42 -3.42 -9.34 -1.12
C GLY A 42 -4.08 -8.56 -2.25
N SER A 43 -4.11 -7.23 -2.11
CA SER A 43 -4.67 -6.33 -3.11
C SER A 43 -3.57 -5.62 -3.89
N VAL A 44 -3.78 -5.44 -5.19
CA VAL A 44 -2.92 -4.58 -6.02
C VAL A 44 -3.12 -3.09 -5.69
N ILE A 45 -4.23 -2.73 -5.04
CA ILE A 45 -4.55 -1.35 -4.70
C ILE A 45 -5.02 -1.30 -3.24
N ILE A 46 -4.41 -0.42 -2.46
CA ILE A 46 -4.80 -0.15 -1.07
C ILE A 46 -5.02 1.36 -0.88
N GLU A 47 -5.89 1.73 0.06
CA GLU A 47 -6.21 3.12 0.40
C GLU A 47 -6.08 3.34 1.91
N CYS A 48 -5.43 4.44 2.29
CA CYS A 48 -5.26 4.82 3.68
C CYS A 48 -6.59 5.37 4.21
N MET A 49 -7.29 4.58 5.01
CA MET A 49 -8.59 4.91 5.57
C MET A 49 -8.48 5.23 7.05
N ASP A 50 -9.60 5.70 7.62
CA ASP A 50 -9.79 6.02 9.05
C ASP A 50 -9.04 7.29 9.54
N PRO A 51 -9.74 8.45 9.65
CA PRO A 51 -9.17 9.68 10.19
C PRO A 51 -8.77 9.63 11.67
N SER A 52 -9.34 8.71 12.45
CA SER A 52 -9.11 8.60 13.90
C SER A 52 -8.00 7.60 14.22
N ASN A 53 -7.87 6.54 13.40
CA ASN A 53 -6.81 5.55 13.49
C ASN A 53 -6.36 5.11 12.08
N PRO A 54 -5.50 5.89 11.41
CA PRO A 54 -5.14 5.67 10.00
C PRO A 54 -4.59 4.28 9.73
N GLN A 55 -5.27 3.54 8.86
CA GLN A 55 -4.90 2.18 8.45
C GLN A 55 -5.25 1.93 6.99
N TRP A 56 -4.44 1.11 6.32
CA TRP A 56 -4.77 0.64 4.98
C TRP A 56 -6.02 -0.24 5.03
N ASN A 57 -6.90 -0.08 4.05
CA ASN A 57 -8.16 -0.83 3.95
C ASN A 57 -7.96 -2.33 3.65
N GLU A 58 -6.85 -2.68 3.02
CA GLU A 58 -6.44 -4.01 2.61
C GLU A 58 -4.94 -4.20 2.89
N THR A 59 -4.47 -5.45 2.82
CA THR A 59 -3.04 -5.77 3.03
C THR A 59 -2.24 -5.72 1.73
N GLU A 60 -0.95 -5.37 1.83
CA GLU A 60 -0.03 -5.39 0.68
C GLU A 60 0.05 -6.77 0.00
N PRO A 61 0.32 -6.82 -1.32
CA PRO A 61 0.34 -8.07 -2.04
C PRO A 61 1.64 -8.85 -1.81
N ALA A 62 1.53 -10.16 -1.95
CA ALA A 62 2.68 -11.06 -1.99
C ALA A 62 2.98 -11.46 -3.44
N CYS A 63 4.11 -10.97 -3.98
CA CYS A 63 4.64 -11.40 -5.28
C CYS A 63 5.61 -12.58 -5.09
N ARG A 64 5.46 -13.65 -5.88
CA ARG A 64 6.33 -14.85 -5.85
C ARG A 64 6.65 -15.41 -7.23
#